data_AF-A0A929M9G7-F1
#
_entry.id   AF-A0A929M9G7-F1
#
_cell.length_a   1.000
_cell.length_b   1.000
_cell.length_c   1.000
_cell.angle_alpha   90.00
_cell.angle_beta   90.00
_cell.angle_gamma   90.00
#
_symmetry.space_group_name_H-M   'P 1'
#
loop_
_entity.id
_entity.type
_entity.pdbx_description
1 polymer ?
#
loop_
_entity_poly.entity_id
_entity_poly.type
_entity_poly.pdbx_seq_one_letter_code
_entity_poly.pdbx_strand_id
1 'polypeptide(L)'
;MANICDINNKKAKIDYPTHWEYKVIFDAGVNAEEKVKEIVKDREFKLVFSKFSKDKKYASYDLAVLVLSEEERLEIFSALKHEAKYVL
;
A
#
# COMPACT_ATOMS: atom_id res chain seq x y z
N MET A 1 3.53 -38.58 8.58
CA MET A 1 2.69 -37.71 7.73
C MET A 1 1.95 -36.72 8.61
N ALA A 2 2.38 -35.46 8.67
CA ALA A 2 1.55 -34.39 9.23
C ALA A 2 0.66 -33.86 8.10
N ASN A 3 -0.64 -33.90 8.31
CA ASN A 3 -1.67 -33.62 7.31
C ASN A 3 -1.64 -32.15 6.86
N ILE A 4 -1.34 -31.97 5.57
CA ILE A 4 -1.57 -30.73 4.80
C ILE A 4 -3.06 -30.71 4.46
N CYS A 5 -3.89 -30.12 5.31
CA CYS A 5 -5.26 -29.74 4.96
C CYS A 5 -5.96 -29.08 6.14
N ASP A 6 -5.90 -27.75 6.24
CA ASP A 6 -7.11 -26.94 6.47
C ASP A 6 -6.84 -25.43 6.34
N ILE A 7 -6.53 -24.94 5.13
CA ILE A 7 -6.67 -23.51 4.82
C ILE A 7 -8.15 -23.28 4.53
N ASN A 8 -8.96 -23.53 5.57
CA ASN A 8 -10.38 -23.33 5.59
C ASN A 8 -10.64 -21.88 5.15
N ASN A 9 -11.64 -21.70 4.30
CA ASN A 9 -12.10 -20.48 3.65
C ASN A 9 -12.56 -19.40 4.65
N LYS A 10 -11.70 -19.02 5.60
CA LYS A 10 -11.91 -17.94 6.55
C LYS A 10 -11.07 -16.80 6.01
N LYS A 11 -11.70 -15.90 5.24
CA LYS A 11 -11.15 -14.57 4.98
C LYS A 11 -10.58 -14.06 6.31
N ALA A 12 -9.31 -13.68 6.32
CA ALA A 12 -8.68 -13.13 7.52
C ALA A 12 -9.60 -12.03 8.05
N LYS A 13 -10.13 -12.21 9.27
CA LYS A 13 -10.89 -11.17 9.93
C LYS A 13 -9.88 -10.08 10.27
N ILE A 14 -9.92 -9.01 9.52
CA ILE A 14 -9.13 -7.81 9.78
C ILE A 14 -9.99 -6.96 10.71
N ASP A 15 -9.52 -6.74 11.92
CA ASP A 15 -10.12 -5.79 12.84
C ASP A 15 -9.72 -4.39 12.41
N TYR A 16 -10.72 -3.57 12.09
CA TYR A 16 -10.55 -2.17 11.74
C TYR A 16 -10.96 -1.28 12.93
N PRO A 17 -10.33 -0.10 13.12
CA PRO A 17 -9.32 0.51 12.26
C PRO A 17 -7.93 -0.12 12.42
N THR A 18 -7.20 -0.28 11.32
CA THR A 18 -5.83 -0.82 11.33
C THR A 18 -4.90 -0.02 10.44
N HIS A 19 -3.62 -0.01 10.76
CA HIS A 19 -2.60 0.59 9.90
C HIS A 19 -2.24 -0.40 8.81
N TRP A 20 -2.60 -0.07 7.57
CA TRP A 20 -2.24 -0.85 6.41
C TRP A 20 -0.98 -0.29 5.77
N GLU A 21 0.02 -1.14 5.57
CA GLU A 21 1.26 -0.78 4.91
C GLU A 21 1.22 -1.24 3.46
N TYR A 22 1.48 -0.31 2.55
CA TYR A 22 1.60 -0.54 1.12
C TYR A 22 3.00 -0.17 0.68
N LYS A 23 3.58 -0.99 -0.19
CA LYS A 23 4.82 -0.64 -0.86
C LYS A 23 4.50 -0.12 -2.25
N VAL A 24 4.69 1.19 -2.44
CA VAL A 24 4.41 1.87 -3.70
C VAL A 24 5.71 2.21 -4.41
N ILE A 25 5.73 1.94 -5.71
CA ILE A 25 6.92 2.14 -6.55
C ILE A 25 6.55 3.14 -7.63
N PHE A 26 7.22 4.27 -7.60
CA PHE A 26 7.05 5.36 -8.55
C PHE A 26 8.28 5.49 -9.46
N ASP A 27 8.10 6.14 -10.60
CA ASP A 27 9.22 6.57 -11.45
C ASP A 27 10.02 7.65 -10.70
N ALA A 28 11.34 7.66 -10.84
CA ALA A 28 12.22 8.55 -10.06
C ALA A 28 12.00 10.05 -10.36
N GLY A 29 11.32 10.38 -11.46
CA GLY A 29 10.94 11.75 -11.80
C GLY A 29 9.56 12.20 -11.29
N VAL A 30 8.83 11.32 -10.59
CA VAL A 30 7.46 11.61 -10.10
C VAL A 30 7.48 11.95 -8.62
N ASN A 31 6.72 12.97 -8.23
CA ASN A 31 6.48 13.34 -6.83
C ASN A 31 5.50 12.36 -6.17
N ALA A 32 6.02 11.20 -5.75
CA ALA A 32 5.26 10.17 -5.05
C ALA A 32 4.50 10.72 -3.83
N GLU A 33 5.13 11.61 -3.07
CA GLU A 33 4.52 12.21 -1.87
C GLU A 33 3.28 13.03 -2.21
N GLU A 34 3.33 13.84 -3.27
CA GLU A 34 2.19 14.63 -3.72
C GLU A 34 1.06 13.73 -4.18
N LYS A 35 1.37 12.70 -5.00
CA LYS A 35 0.37 11.73 -5.48
C LYS A 35 -0.29 10.96 -4.35
N VAL A 36 0.50 10.45 -3.42
CA VAL A 36 -0.02 9.75 -2.24
C VAL A 36 -0.89 10.68 -1.42
N LYS A 37 -0.45 11.92 -1.18
CA LYS A 37 -1.20 12.93 -0.44
C LYS A 37 -2.52 13.28 -1.11
N GLU A 38 -2.59 13.33 -2.45
CA GLU A 38 -3.85 13.52 -3.18
C GLU A 38 -4.82 12.33 -3.01
N ILE A 39 -4.29 11.11 -2.89
CA ILE A 39 -5.09 9.88 -2.74
C ILE A 39 -5.65 9.76 -1.32
N VAL A 40 -4.78 9.85 -0.32
CA VAL A 40 -5.14 9.69 1.10
C VAL A 40 -5.77 10.96 1.69
N LYS A 41 -5.56 12.12 1.06
CA LYS A 41 -6.09 13.44 1.45
C LYS A 41 -5.82 13.77 2.92
N ASP A 42 -6.87 13.83 3.72
CA ASP A 42 -6.86 14.19 5.15
C ASP A 42 -6.75 12.95 6.06
N ARG A 43 -6.61 11.75 5.49
CA ARG A 43 -6.45 10.51 6.28
C ARG A 43 -5.09 10.49 6.96
N GLU A 44 -5.00 9.79 8.08
CA GLU A 44 -3.71 9.58 8.75
C GLU A 44 -2.86 8.62 7.92
N PHE A 45 -1.79 9.14 7.33
CA PHE A 45 -0.83 8.36 6.55
C PHE A 45 0.60 8.78 6.86
N LYS A 46 1.52 7.84 6.61
CA LYS A 46 2.95 8.01 6.74
C LYS A 46 3.63 7.43 5.52
N LEU A 47 4.19 8.31 4.70
CA LEU A 47 5.01 7.91 3.56
C LEU A 47 6.49 7.98 3.96
N VAL A 48 7.21 6.88 3.77
CA VAL A 48 8.65 6.79 4.03
C VAL A 48 9.36 6.37 2.75
N PHE A 49 10.31 7.17 2.31
CA PHE A 49 11.17 6.77 1.21
C PHE A 49 12.05 5.59 1.64
N SER A 50 12.01 4.51 0.86
CA SER A 50 12.64 3.24 1.21
C SER A 50 13.98 3.07 0.48
N LYS A 51 13.97 3.09 -0.84
CA LYS A 51 15.17 2.97 -1.68
C LYS A 51 14.91 3.33 -3.13
N PHE A 52 15.98 3.65 -3.85
CA PHE A 52 15.97 3.68 -5.31
C PHE A 52 16.30 2.30 -5.87
N SER A 53 15.78 2.02 -7.06
CA SER A 53 16.16 0.86 -7.85
C SER A 53 17.62 0.94 -8.30
N LYS A 54 18.20 -0.21 -8.69
CA LYS A 54 19.60 -0.32 -9.16
C LYS A 54 19.97 0.72 -10.22
N ASP A 55 19.06 0.98 -11.15
CA ASP A 55 19.24 1.95 -12.24
C ASP A 55 18.78 3.38 -11.88
N LYS A 56 18.35 3.63 -10.64
CA LYS A 56 17.65 4.87 -10.22
C LYS A 56 16.44 5.25 -11.10
N LYS A 57 15.89 4.29 -11.85
CA LYS A 57 14.67 4.46 -12.66
C LYS A 57 13.41 4.56 -11.79
N TYR A 58 13.38 3.81 -10.70
CA TYR A 58 12.22 3.78 -9.80
C TYR A 58 12.61 4.07 -8.36
N ALA A 59 11.72 4.71 -7.64
CA ALA A 59 11.78 5.01 -6.23
C ALA A 59 10.72 4.18 -5.50
N SER A 60 11.14 3.40 -4.51
CA SER A 60 10.26 2.64 -3.62
C SER A 60 9.97 3.43 -2.37
N TYR A 61 8.70 3.49 -2.00
CA TYR A 61 8.22 4.12 -0.79
C TYR A 61 7.35 3.13 0.00
N ASP A 62 7.47 3.17 1.31
CA ASP A 62 6.59 2.46 2.23
C ASP A 62 5.54 3.45 2.74
N LEU A 63 4.28 3.18 2.42
CA LEU A 63 3.12 3.98 2.79
C LEU A 63 2.33 3.24 3.85
N ALA A 64 2.33 3.74 5.09
CA ALA A 64 1.40 3.30 6.11
C ALA A 64 0.18 4.22 6.12
N VAL A 65 -1.02 3.68 6.07
CA VAL A 65 -2.27 4.47 6.13
C VAL A 65 -3.26 3.80 7.07
N LEU A 66 -3.94 4.61 7.87
CA LEU A 66 -5.00 4.14 8.74
C LEU A 66 -6.24 3.85 7.89
N VAL A 67 -6.62 2.58 7.81
CA VAL A 67 -7.85 2.15 7.12
C VAL A 67 -8.92 1.84 8.16
N LEU A 68 -10.11 2.43 8.00
CA LEU A 68 -11.22 2.23 8.92
C LEU A 68 -12.14 1.07 8.50
N SER A 69 -12.06 0.65 7.24
CA SER A 69 -12.88 -0.43 6.65
C SER A 69 -12.16 -1.10 5.47
N GLU A 70 -12.64 -2.29 5.08
CA GLU A 70 -12.15 -2.99 3.87
C GLU A 70 -12.36 -2.16 2.59
N GLU A 71 -13.47 -1.43 2.51
CA GLU A 71 -13.77 -0.54 1.39
C GLU A 71 -12.68 0.54 1.24
N GLU A 72 -12.33 1.22 2.34
CA GLU A 72 -11.28 2.25 2.30
C GLU A 72 -9.93 1.66 1.88
N ARG A 73 -9.60 0.47 2.37
CA ARG A 73 -8.39 -0.27 1.98
C ARG A 73 -8.37 -0.54 0.47
N LEU A 74 -9.50 -0.97 -0.10
CA LEU A 74 -9.62 -1.26 -1.53
C LEU A 74 -9.58 0.01 -2.38
N GLU A 75 -10.25 1.08 -1.94
CA GLU A 75 -10.21 2.39 -2.61
C GLU A 75 -8.80 2.95 -2.66
N ILE A 76 -8.08 2.96 -1.52
CA ILE A 76 -6.69 3.43 -1.45
C ILE A 76 -5.81 2.57 -2.36
N PHE A 77 -5.91 1.24 -2.28
CA PHE A 77 -5.11 0.36 -3.11
C PHE A 77 -5.36 0.59 -4.61
N SER A 78 -6.62 0.76 -5.01
CA SER A 78 -6.98 1.02 -6.41
C SER A 78 -6.45 2.37 -6.89
N ALA A 79 -6.59 3.43 -6.08
CA ALA A 79 -6.10 4.75 -6.39
C ALA A 79 -4.56 4.80 -6.47
N LEU A 80 -3.87 4.15 -5.52
CA LEU A 80 -2.41 4.01 -5.57
C LEU A 80 -1.96 3.24 -6.80
N LYS A 81 -2.70 2.19 -7.20
CA LYS A 81 -2.38 1.40 -8.38
C LYS A 81 -2.57 2.17 -9.69
N HIS A 82 -3.42 3.19 -9.69
CA HIS A 82 -3.60 4.09 -10.83
C HIS A 82 -2.42 5.05 -10.98
N GLU A 83 -1.94 5.64 -9.87
CA GLU A 83 -0.86 6.63 -9.90
C GLU A 83 0.55 6.00 -9.87
N ALA A 84 0.73 4.92 -9.11
CA ALA A 84 2.01 4.23 -8.95
C ALA A 84 2.21 3.18 -10.04
N LYS A 85 3.47 2.94 -10.39
CA LYS A 85 3.85 1.90 -11.35
C LYS A 85 3.53 0.50 -10.82
N TYR A 86 3.78 0.32 -9.52
CA TYR A 86 3.52 -0.92 -8.80
C TYR A 86 3.09 -0.61 -7.37
N VAL A 87 2.16 -1.40 -6.86
CA VAL A 87 1.71 -1.40 -5.47
C VAL A 87 1.77 -2.84 -4.98
N LEU A 88 2.41 -3.04 -3.84
CA LEU A 88 2.67 -4.34 -3.20
C LEU A 88 2.14 -4.33 -1.78
#